data_AF-A0A1Y5F1R2-F1
#
_entry.id   AF-A0A1Y5F1R2-F1
#
_cell.length_a   1.000
_cell.length_b   1.000
_cell.length_c   1.000
_cell.angle_alpha   90.00
_cell.angle_beta   90.00
_cell.angle_gamma   90.00
#
_symmetry.space_group_name_H-M   'P 1'
#
loop_
_entity.id
_entity.type
_entity.pdbx_description
1 polymer ?
#
loop_
_entity_poly.entity_id
_entity_poly.type
_entity_poly.pdbx_seq_one_letter_code
_entity_poly.pdbx_strand_id
1 'polypeptide(L)' 'MDSNDFGLWAMFAFWASAIGGIVLAVKWANKRGKKSPAPPSIIIESLKKRLAEGEISEEEYQRRLRDL' A
#
# COMPACT_ATOMS: atom_id res chain seq x y z
N MET A 1 -22.84 35.83 17.78
CA MET A 1 -21.66 35.40 16.99
C MET A 1 -21.36 36.52 16.05
N ASP A 2 -20.23 37.18 16.26
CA ASP A 2 -19.83 38.31 15.43
C ASP A 2 -19.31 37.79 14.08
N SER A 3 -19.45 38.61 13.02
CA SER A 3 -19.05 38.24 11.66
C SER A 3 -17.58 37.82 11.55
N ASN A 4 -16.74 38.34 12.45
CA ASN A 4 -15.32 37.99 12.57
C ASN A 4 -15.10 36.56 13.08
N ASP A 5 -15.93 36.09 14.02
CA ASP A 5 -15.83 34.72 14.54
C ASP A 5 -16.20 33.71 13.46
N PHE A 6 -17.27 34.00 12.70
CA PHE A 6 -17.72 33.13 11.61
C PHE A 6 -16.64 32.95 10.53
N GLY A 7 -15.95 34.03 10.16
CA GLY A 7 -14.84 33.99 9.20
C GLY A 7 -13.68 33.09 9.67
N LEU A 8 -13.30 33.19 10.94
CA LEU A 8 -12.25 32.36 11.53
C LEU A 8 -12.64 30.87 11.57
N TRP A 9 -13.87 30.56 12.00
CA TRP A 9 -14.37 29.18 12.04
C TRP A 9 -14.48 28.58 10.63
N ALA A 10 -14.96 29.34 9.65
CA ALA A 10 -15.02 28.89 8.26
C ALA A 10 -13.63 28.61 7.69
N MET A 11 -12.63 29.44 8.01
CA MET A 11 -11.24 29.22 7.61
C MET A 11 -10.69 27.92 8.21
N PHE A 12 -10.88 27.68 9.52
CA PHE A 12 -10.43 26.43 10.15
C PHE A 12 -11.14 25.20 9.60
N ALA A 13 -12.46 25.27 9.38
CA ALA A 13 -13.22 24.17 8.79
C ALA A 13 -12.73 23.85 7.37
N PHE A 14 -12.46 24.87 6.56
CA PHE A 14 -11.90 24.70 5.23
C PHE A 14 -10.53 24.02 5.27
N TRP A 15 -9.59 24.50 6.10
CA TRP A 15 -8.26 23.91 6.20
C TRP A 15 -8.28 22.50 6.78
N ALA A 16 -9.12 22.24 7.79
CA ALA A 16 -9.31 20.89 8.33
C ALA A 16 -9.86 19.93 7.27
N SER A 17 -10.82 20.39 6.46
CA SER A 17 -11.37 19.62 5.34
C SER A 17 -10.33 19.37 4.24
N ALA A 18 -9.56 20.40 3.86
CA ALA A 18 -8.51 20.28 2.86
C ALA A 18 -7.42 19.28 3.28
N ILE A 19 -6.92 19.40 4.51
CA ILE A 19 -5.93 18.46 5.07
C ILE A 19 -6.53 17.05 5.18
N GLY A 20 -7.74 16.92 5.70
CA GLY A 20 -8.44 15.65 5.81
C GLY A 20 -8.63 14.95 4.46
N GLY A 21 -9.00 15.71 3.43
CA GLY A 21 -9.14 15.25 2.05
C GLY A 21 -7.82 14.74 1.48
N ILE A 22 -6.72 15.49 1.67
CA ILE A 22 -5.38 15.07 1.23
C ILE A 22 -4.96 13.78 1.94
N VAL A 23 -5.13 13.70 3.26
CA VAL A 23 -4.77 12.51 4.06
C VAL A 23 -5.58 11.29 3.60
N LEU A 24 -6.88 11.44 3.37
CA LEU A 24 -7.73 10.37 2.84
C LEU A 24 -7.30 9.93 1.44
N ALA A 25 -7.00 10.89 0.55
CA ALA A 25 -6.52 10.60 -0.80
C ALA A 25 -5.20 9.82 -0.77
N VAL A 26 -4.23 10.24 0.03
CA VAL A 26 -2.94 9.54 0.21
C VAL A 26 -3.16 8.15 0.81
N LYS A 27 -3.98 8.03 1.85
CA LYS A 27 -4.28 6.73 2.49
C LYS A 27 -4.92 5.76 1.51
N TRP A 28 -5.83 6.24 0.66
CA TRP A 28 -6.48 5.43 -0.36
C TRP A 28 -5.54 5.06 -1.50
N ALA A 29 -4.70 6.00 -1.97
CA ALA A 29 -3.66 5.74 -2.96
C ALA A 29 -2.67 4.67 -2.48
N ASN A 30 -2.21 4.77 -1.22
CA ASN A 30 -1.34 3.77 -0.60
C ASN A 30 -2.01 2.40 -0.45
N LYS A 31 -3.32 2.35 -0.19
CA LYS A 31 -4.08 1.10 -0.16
C LYS A 31 -4.20 0.46 -1.55
N ARG A 32 -4.28 1.28 -2.61
CA ARG A 32 -4.25 0.81 -4.02
C ARG A 32 -2.87 0.33 -4.47
N GLY A 33 -1.79 0.95 -3.98
CA GLY A 33 -0.40 0.56 -4.26
C GLY A 33 0.02 -0.77 -3.62
N LYS A 34 -0.67 -1.19 -2.56
CA LYS A 34 -0.64 -2.58 -2.08
C LYS A 34 -1.47 -3.44 -3.03
N LYS A 35 -0.99 -3.62 -4.27
CA LYS A 35 -1.42 -4.77 -5.08
C LYS A 35 -1.31 -5.98 -4.16
N SER A 36 -2.40 -6.76 -4.08
CA SER A 36 -2.37 -8.09 -3.49
C SER A 36 -1.04 -8.75 -3.85
N PRO A 37 -0.36 -9.47 -2.92
CA PRO A 37 0.78 -10.29 -3.29
C PRO A 37 0.46 -10.97 -4.61
N ALA A 38 1.41 -10.94 -5.56
CA ALA A 38 1.22 -11.59 -6.85
C ALA A 38 0.63 -12.99 -6.60
N PRO A 39 -0.31 -13.47 -7.45
CA PRO A 39 -0.94 -14.75 -7.22
C PRO A 39 0.13 -15.80 -6.88
N PRO A 40 -0.10 -16.71 -5.91
CA PRO A 40 0.90 -17.69 -5.50
C PRO A 40 1.52 -18.44 -6.69
N SER A 41 0.73 -18.69 -7.74
CA SER A 41 1.20 -19.27 -9.01
C SER A 41 2.34 -18.49 -9.67
N ILE A 42 2.26 -17.16 -9.73
CA ILE A 42 3.29 -16.30 -10.32
C ILE A 42 4.55 -16.29 -9.45
N ILE A 43 4.39 -16.32 -8.13
CA ILE A 43 5.53 -16.39 -7.20
C ILE A 43 6.23 -17.75 -7.34
N ILE A 44 5.48 -18.85 -7.40
CA ILE A 44 6.01 -20.20 -7.58
C ILE A 44 6.74 -20.33 -8.92
N GLU A 45 6.19 -19.77 -10.00
CA GLU A 45 6.83 -19.78 -11.33
C GLU A 45 8.18 -19.04 -11.32
N SER A 46 8.22 -17.85 -10.68
CA SER A 46 9.46 -17.10 -10.46
C SER A 46 10.49 -17.90 -9.66
N LEU A 47 10.06 -18.55 -8.57
CA LEU A 47 10.93 -19.39 -7.74
C LEU A 47 11.49 -20.59 -8.51
N LYS A 48 10.66 -21.27 -9.32
CA LYS A 48 11.09 -22.39 -10.16
C LYS A 48 12.14 -21.96 -11.19
N LYS A 49 11.93 -20.80 -11.82
CA LYS A 49 12.89 -20.25 -12.79
C LYS A 49 14.25 -20.03 -12.15
N ARG A 50 14.28 -19.40 -10.97
CA ARG A 50 15.50 -19.11 -10.21
C ARG A 50 16.21 -20.38 -9.72
N LEU A 51 15.46 -21.41 -9.38
CA LEU A 51 16.01 -22.73 -9.05
C LEU A 51 16.67 -23.37 -10.29
N ALA A 52 16.04 -23.29 -11.46
CA ALA A 52 16.59 -23.81 -12.70
C ALA A 52 17.86 -23.06 -13.16
N GLU A 53 17.92 -21.76 -12.89
CA GLU A 53 19.09 -20.90 -13.11
C GLU A 53 20.18 -21.10 -12.05
N GLY A 54 19.91 -21.84 -10.97
CA GLY A 54 20.84 -22.07 -9.87
C GLY A 54 21.05 -20.86 -8.95
N GLU A 55 20.20 -19.83 -9.04
CA GLU A 55 20.26 -18.65 -8.16
C GLU A 55 19.84 -18.96 -6.71
N ILE A 56 19.03 -20.00 -6.51
CA ILE A 56 18.57 -20.45 -5.20
C ILE A 56 18.74 -21.95 -5.07
N SER A 57 18.94 -22.42 -3.83
CA SER A 57 19.01 -23.85 -3.54
C SER A 57 17.61 -24.48 -3.44
N GLU A 58 17.55 -25.82 -3.55
CA GLU A 58 16.30 -26.56 -3.36
C GLU A 58 15.73 -26.34 -1.95
N GLU A 59 16.58 -26.26 -0.92
CA GLU A 59 16.13 -26.01 0.45
C GLU A 59 15.48 -24.62 0.59
N GLU A 60 16.06 -23.61 -0.06
CA GLU A 60 15.52 -22.25 -0.07
C GLU A 60 14.20 -22.16 -0.86
N TYR A 61 14.12 -22.86 -1.99
CA TYR A 61 12.89 -23.00 -2.76
C TYR A 61 11.76 -23.60 -1.92
N GLN A 62 12.02 -24.74 -1.26
CA GLN A 62 11.02 -25.42 -0.42
C GLN A 62 10.62 -24.60 0.80
N ARG A 63 11.55 -23.83 1.39
CA ARG A 63 11.23 -22.93 2.50
C ARG A 63 10.27 -21.84 2.07
N ARG A 64 10.54 -21.17 0.95
CA ARG A 64 9.66 -20.12 0.41
C ARG A 64 8.30 -20.67 -0.05
N LEU A 65 8.24 -21.92 -0.51
CA LEU A 65 6.99 -22.59 -0.87
C LEU A 65 6.08 -22.84 0.34
N ARG A 66 6.65 -23.11 1.52
CA ARG A 66 5.89 -23.31 2.76
C ARG A 66 5.41 -22.01 3.41
N ASP A 67 6.11 -20.91 3.14
CA ASP A 67 5.81 -19.58 3.69
C ASP A 67 4.78 -18.81 2.82
N LEU A 68 4.41 -19.34 1.65
CA LEU A 68 3.43 -18.79 0.71
C LEU A 68 1.99 -19.23 1.03
#